data_AF-A0AAW5TE89-F1
#
_entry.id   AF-A0AAW5TE89-F1
#
_cell.length_a   1.000
_cell.length_b   1.000
_cell.length_c   1.000
_cell.angle_alpha   90.00
_cell.angle_beta   90.00
_cell.angle_gamma   90.00
#
_symmetry.space_group_name_H-M   'P 1'
#
loop_
_entity.id
_entity.type
_entity.pdbx_description
1 polymer ?
#
loop_
_entity_poly.entity_id
_entity_poly.type
_entity_poly.pdbx_seq_one_letter_code
_entity_poly.pdbx_strand_id
1 'polypeptide(L)'
;MAVATREQYDEMLNRAKANKFAYPAINVTSSQTATAALRGFAEAESDGIIQVSVGGAEYLSGSTVKDRVAGSIALVEYVRAVA
;
A
#
# COMPACT_ATOMS: atom_id res chain seq x y z
N MET A 1 -4.66 -9.64 6.17
CA MET A 1 -5.03 -8.22 6.38
C MET A 1 -5.82 -7.75 5.18
N ALA A 2 -7.11 -7.48 5.29
CA ALA A 2 -7.87 -7.00 4.13
C ALA A 2 -7.47 -5.57 3.73
N VAL A 3 -7.59 -5.22 2.45
CA VAL A 3 -7.55 -3.82 2.01
C VAL A 3 -8.72 -3.07 2.66
N ALA A 4 -8.40 -1.99 3.40
CA ALA A 4 -9.40 -1.23 4.14
C ALA A 4 -10.49 -0.66 3.22
N THR A 5 -11.74 -0.74 3.65
CA THR A 5 -12.82 0.05 3.03
C THR A 5 -12.62 1.53 3.32
N ARG A 6 -13.36 2.39 2.62
CA ARG A 6 -13.32 3.83 2.87
C ARG A 6 -13.66 4.17 4.32
N GLU A 7 -14.71 3.55 4.85
CA GLU A 7 -15.20 3.78 6.21
C GLU A 7 -14.15 3.35 7.24
N GLN A 8 -13.51 2.18 7.03
CA GLN A 8 -12.42 1.70 7.87
C GLN A 8 -11.21 2.65 7.82
N TYR A 9 -10.88 3.17 6.65
CA TYR A 9 -9.77 4.12 6.51
C TYR A 9 -10.04 5.45 7.22
N ASP A 10 -11.26 5.97 7.15
CA ASP A 10 -11.67 7.16 7.91
C ASP A 10 -11.59 6.92 9.42
N GLU A 11 -12.03 5.75 9.90
CA GLU A 11 -11.90 5.35 11.31
C GLU A 11 -10.44 5.22 11.75
N MET A 12 -9.57 4.64 10.93
CA MET A 12 -8.13 4.58 11.17
C MET A 12 -7.59 6.00 11.42
N LEU A 13 -7.81 6.94 10.49
CA LEU A 13 -7.30 8.30 10.61
C LEU A 13 -7.85 9.04 11.83
N ASN A 14 -9.14 8.85 12.15
CA ASN A 14 -9.75 9.41 13.36
C ASN A 14 -9.11 8.86 14.64
N ARG A 15 -8.87 7.54 14.70
CA ARG A 15 -8.19 6.87 15.82
C ARG A 15 -6.76 7.39 15.99
N ALA A 16 -6.01 7.52 14.90
CA ALA A 16 -4.65 8.07 14.91
C ALA A 16 -4.62 9.50 15.46
N LYS A 17 -5.54 10.36 14.99
CA LYS A 17 -5.66 11.74 15.47
C LYS A 17 -6.03 11.83 16.95
N ALA A 18 -7.02 11.05 17.40
CA ALA A 18 -7.50 11.07 18.78
C ALA A 18 -6.41 10.59 19.77
N ASN A 19 -5.63 9.59 19.37
CA ASN A 19 -4.62 8.97 20.22
C ASN A 19 -3.18 9.46 19.94
N LYS A 20 -3.02 10.49 19.10
CA LYS A 20 -1.74 11.17 18.82
C LYS A 20 -0.63 10.25 18.29
N PHE A 21 -0.98 9.37 17.34
CA PHE A 21 0.00 8.57 16.59
C PHE A 21 -0.22 8.75 15.07
N ALA A 22 0.64 8.12 14.26
CA ALA A 22 0.54 8.14 12.81
C ALA A 22 0.71 6.72 12.23
N TYR A 23 0.08 6.48 11.09
CA TYR A 23 0.31 5.28 10.29
C TYR A 23 1.42 5.51 9.27
N PRO A 24 2.35 4.56 9.09
CA PRO A 24 3.37 4.65 8.06
C PRO A 24 2.76 4.50 6.65
N ALA A 25 3.22 5.33 5.71
CA ALA A 25 2.88 5.25 4.29
C ALA A 25 4.11 4.80 3.47
N ILE A 26 4.15 3.51 3.12
CA ILE A 26 5.31 2.87 2.52
C ILE A 26 5.19 2.91 0.99
N ASN A 27 6.16 3.53 0.33
CA ASN A 27 6.28 3.45 -1.12
C ASN A 27 6.74 2.05 -1.52
N VAL A 28 6.04 1.42 -2.47
CA VAL A 28 6.38 0.09 -3.00
C VAL A 28 6.56 0.16 -4.50
N THR A 29 7.38 -0.75 -5.04
CA THR A 29 7.75 -0.79 -6.46
C THR A 29 7.74 -2.20 -7.03
N SER A 30 7.34 -3.19 -6.25
CA SER A 30 7.33 -4.60 -6.66
C SER A 30 6.47 -5.45 -5.73
N SER A 31 6.22 -6.69 -6.12
CA SER A 31 5.57 -7.69 -5.25
C SER A 31 6.36 -7.93 -3.96
N GLN A 32 7.70 -7.97 -4.05
CA GLN A 32 8.55 -8.17 -2.88
C GLN A 32 8.45 -7.01 -1.88
N THR A 33 8.50 -5.76 -2.37
CA THR A 33 8.40 -4.58 -1.49
C THR A 33 7.00 -4.40 -0.91
N ALA A 34 5.96 -4.75 -1.67
CA ALA A 34 4.58 -4.80 -1.16
C ALA A 34 4.42 -5.87 -0.07
N THR A 35 4.91 -7.08 -0.28
CA THR A 35 4.88 -8.16 0.73
C THR A 35 5.67 -7.78 1.98
N ALA A 36 6.83 -7.15 1.81
CA ALA A 36 7.64 -6.67 2.94
C ALA A 36 6.90 -5.63 3.78
N ALA A 37 6.20 -4.69 3.15
CA ALA A 37 5.37 -3.71 3.85
C ALA A 37 4.23 -4.39 4.62
N LEU A 38 3.49 -5.31 3.97
CA LEU A 38 2.41 -6.07 4.62
C LEU A 38 2.94 -6.86 5.82
N ARG A 39 4.06 -7.56 5.66
CA ARG A 39 4.70 -8.28 6.77
C ARG A 39 5.06 -7.34 7.92
N GLY A 40 5.65 -6.18 7.62
CA GLY A 40 6.02 -5.19 8.63
C GLY A 40 4.80 -4.69 9.41
N PHE A 41 3.67 -4.44 8.74
CA PHE A 41 2.42 -4.06 9.41
C PHE A 41 1.89 -5.18 10.32
N ALA A 42 1.89 -6.43 9.83
CA ALA A 42 1.43 -7.58 10.60
C ALA A 42 2.30 -7.84 11.85
N GLU A 43 3.63 -7.81 11.70
CA GLU A 43 4.57 -8.01 12.82
C GLU A 43 4.51 -6.88 13.85
N ALA A 44 4.19 -5.66 13.42
CA ALA A 44 3.99 -4.51 14.30
C ALA A 44 2.58 -4.44 14.92
N GLU A 45 1.70 -5.40 14.60
CA GLU A 45 0.27 -5.38 14.98
C GLU A 45 -0.41 -4.04 14.64
N SER A 46 -0.04 -3.45 13.50
CA SER A 46 -0.46 -2.10 13.09
C SER A 46 -1.19 -2.15 11.76
N ASP A 47 -2.18 -1.28 11.59
CA ASP A 47 -2.62 -0.91 10.26
C ASP A 47 -1.51 -0.12 9.55
N GLY A 48 -1.60 0.03 8.22
CA GLY A 48 -0.61 0.77 7.45
C GLY A 48 -1.13 1.19 6.08
N ILE A 49 -0.35 2.02 5.40
CA ILE A 49 -0.68 2.52 4.06
C ILE A 49 0.40 2.04 3.09
N ILE A 50 0.00 1.36 2.03
CA ILE A 50 0.83 1.13 0.86
C ILE A 50 0.53 2.24 -0.14
N GLN A 51 1.58 2.92 -0.60
CA GLN A 51 1.47 3.94 -1.64
C GLN A 51 2.42 3.64 -2.79
N VAL A 52 2.09 4.19 -3.95
CA VAL A 52 2.91 4.10 -5.15
C VAL A 52 3.14 5.50 -5.69
N SER A 53 4.40 5.85 -5.94
CA SER A 53 4.75 7.11 -6.59
C SER A 53 4.54 7.02 -8.10
N VAL A 54 4.56 8.17 -8.79
CA VAL A 54 4.49 8.22 -10.26
C VAL A 54 5.57 7.35 -10.90
N GLY A 55 6.81 7.42 -10.39
CA GLY A 55 7.92 6.60 -10.88
C GLY A 55 7.80 5.12 -10.49
N GLY A 56 7.27 4.81 -9.30
CA GLY A 56 6.99 3.45 -8.88
C GLY A 56 5.95 2.77 -9.76
N ALA A 57 4.88 3.50 -10.10
CA ALA A 57 3.82 3.02 -10.98
C ALA A 57 4.34 2.76 -12.40
N GLU A 58 5.16 3.66 -12.94
CA GLU A 58 5.84 3.46 -14.22
C GLU A 58 6.73 2.21 -14.20
N TYR A 59 7.54 2.05 -13.13
CA TYR A 59 8.42 0.89 -12.96
C TYR A 59 7.65 -0.44 -12.89
N LEU A 60 6.51 -0.46 -12.20
CA LEU A 60 5.65 -1.64 -12.03
C LEU A 60 5.04 -2.16 -13.33
N SER A 61 4.87 -1.30 -14.33
CA SER A 61 4.43 -1.72 -15.67
C SER A 61 5.53 -2.41 -16.49
N GLY A 62 6.78 -2.35 -16.03
CA GLY A 62 7.95 -2.86 -16.73
C GLY A 62 8.76 -1.78 -17.44
N SER A 63 10.07 -2.02 -17.57
CA SER A 63 11.06 -1.05 -18.07
C SER A 63 10.84 -0.60 -19.52
N THR A 64 10.07 -1.38 -20.31
CA THR A 64 9.74 -1.09 -21.71
C THR A 64 8.33 -0.50 -21.87
N VAL A 65 7.38 -0.86 -21.01
CA VAL A 65 5.97 -0.42 -21.12
C VAL A 65 5.80 0.98 -20.56
N LYS A 66 6.33 1.26 -19.37
CA LYS A 66 6.29 2.58 -18.72
C LYS A 66 4.88 3.22 -18.64
N ASP A 67 3.86 2.41 -18.44
CA ASP A 67 2.47 2.84 -18.25
C ASP A 67 2.13 2.91 -16.75
N ARG A 68 1.96 4.14 -16.27
CA ARG A 68 1.65 4.41 -14.86
C ARG A 68 0.31 3.82 -14.42
N VAL A 69 -0.71 3.87 -15.28
CA VAL A 69 -2.05 3.40 -14.92
C VAL A 69 -2.05 1.88 -14.83
N ALA A 70 -1.48 1.21 -15.84
CA ALA A 70 -1.36 -0.24 -15.86
C ALA A 70 -0.54 -0.75 -14.67
N GLY A 71 0.60 -0.12 -14.37
CA GLY A 71 1.44 -0.49 -13.24
C GLY A 71 0.76 -0.29 -11.88
N SER A 72 0.01 0.80 -11.69
CA SER A 72 -0.79 1.01 -10.48
C SER A 72 -1.88 -0.06 -10.30
N ILE A 73 -2.61 -0.39 -11.38
CA ILE A 73 -3.66 -1.43 -11.34
C ILE A 73 -3.04 -2.79 -11.02
N ALA A 74 -1.93 -3.16 -11.68
CA ALA A 74 -1.25 -4.43 -11.45
C ALA A 74 -0.82 -4.59 -9.98
N LEU A 75 -0.29 -3.53 -9.37
CA LEU A 75 0.06 -3.55 -7.94
C LEU A 75 -1.16 -3.73 -7.04
N VAL A 76 -2.26 -3.02 -7.31
CA VAL A 76 -3.48 -3.13 -6.50
C VAL A 76 -4.05 -4.54 -6.55
N GLU A 77 -4.11 -5.15 -7.74
CA GLU A 77 -4.59 -6.53 -7.90
C GLU A 77 -3.67 -7.53 -7.17
N TYR A 78 -2.35 -7.34 -7.24
CA TYR A 78 -1.42 -8.13 -6.45
C TYR A 78 -1.68 -7.99 -4.94
N VAL A 79 -1.74 -6.75 -4.43
CA VAL A 79 -1.95 -6.49 -2.99
C VAL A 79 -3.27 -7.09 -2.52
N ARG A 80 -4.36 -6.93 -3.27
CA ARG A 80 -5.67 -7.53 -2.94
C ARG A 80 -5.64 -9.05 -2.87
N ALA A 81 -4.79 -9.70 -3.67
CA ALA A 81 -4.68 -11.16 -3.68
C ALA A 81 -3.88 -11.72 -2.49
N VAL A 82 -2.96 -10.94 -1.92
CA VAL A 82 -2.02 -11.42 -0.89
C VAL A 82 -2.21 -10.81 0.50
N ALA A 83 -2.98 -9.72 0.60
CA ALA A 83 -3.31 -9.07 1.86
C ALA A 83 -4.49 -9.80 2.53
#